data_AF-A0A084GGV3-F1
#
_entry.id   AF-A0A084GGV3-F1
#
_cell.length_a   1.000
_cell.length_b   1.000
_cell.length_c   1.000
_cell.angle_alpha   90.00
_cell.angle_beta   90.00
_cell.angle_gamma   90.00
#
_symmetry.space_group_name_H-M   'P 1'
#
loop_
_entity.id
_entity.type
_entity.pdbx_description
1 polymer ?
#
loop_
_entity_poly.entity_id
_entity_poly.type
_entity_poly.pdbx_seq_one_letter_code
_entity_poly.pdbx_strand_id
1 'polypeptide(L)'
;MGPILGPACGGWMSERASWRWTCWVPAICAAVLEIVAFFFLRETYIPTLLKWKLTRLKRNDRNNKRYTVLDLAKTSPEGHILSDLASATARPVMYLALDPALLLLSVYFSCIFGVLYLVVVTFSFVFGKGYGHSAGIVGIDLLAEGVGAMIGMFATTKLLNAIYSRQMKKEGKPYKAESRLVAGFPGALLVAIGLFIYGFTALKTHFIVVGITSVAA
;
A
#
# COMPACT_ATOMS: atom_id res chain seq x y z
N MET A 1 0.04 -0.85 -7.95
CA MET A 1 0.24 -0.63 -9.39
C MET A 1 0.65 0.80 -9.73
N GLY A 2 0.11 1.83 -9.07
CA GLY A 2 0.50 3.25 -9.33
C GLY A 2 2.01 3.52 -9.39
N PRO A 3 2.84 3.04 -8.43
CA PRO A 3 4.29 3.24 -8.46
C PRO A 3 5.03 2.57 -9.63
N ILE A 4 4.41 1.59 -10.28
CA ILE A 4 4.98 0.85 -11.42
C ILE A 4 4.54 1.48 -12.74
N LEU A 5 3.26 1.81 -12.85
CA LEU A 5 2.69 2.43 -14.06
C LEU A 5 3.17 3.88 -14.24
N GLY A 6 3.45 4.58 -13.15
CA GLY A 6 3.96 5.95 -13.16
C GLY A 6 5.26 6.10 -13.96
N PRO A 7 6.34 5.38 -13.61
CA PRO A 7 7.59 5.40 -14.36
C PRO A 7 7.44 4.90 -15.81
N ALA A 8 6.61 3.89 -16.05
CA ALA A 8 6.38 3.37 -17.40
C ALA A 8 5.78 4.43 -18.33
N CYS A 9 4.67 5.07 -17.92
CA CYS A 9 4.05 6.14 -18.69
C CYS A 9 4.94 7.40 -18.72
N GLY A 10 5.55 7.74 -17.59
CA GLY A 10 6.38 8.93 -17.42
C GLY A 10 7.67 8.90 -18.24
N GLY A 11 8.30 7.73 -18.39
CA GLY A 11 9.48 7.53 -19.22
C GLY A 11 9.21 7.84 -20.69
N TRP A 12 8.13 7.28 -21.25
CA TRP A 12 7.72 7.54 -22.63
C TRP A 12 7.25 8.98 -22.86
N MET A 13 6.53 9.58 -21.91
CA MET A 13 6.09 10.98 -21.99
C MET A 13 7.27 11.95 -21.92
N SER A 14 8.26 11.67 -21.07
CA SER A 14 9.47 12.47 -20.95
C SER A 14 10.32 12.39 -22.22
N GLU A 15 10.39 11.22 -22.86
CA GLU A 15 11.17 11.00 -24.09
C GLU A 15 10.50 11.60 -25.33
N ARG A 16 9.17 11.52 -25.45
CA ARG A 16 8.45 11.95 -26.67
C ARG A 16 7.82 13.35 -26.62
N ALA A 17 7.40 13.83 -25.45
CA ALA A 17 6.65 15.08 -25.34
C ALA A 17 7.45 16.16 -24.62
N SER A 18 7.82 15.93 -23.35
CA SER A 18 8.69 16.74 -22.48
C SER A 18 8.42 16.40 -21.01
N TRP A 19 9.38 16.70 -20.12
CA TRP A 19 9.22 16.49 -18.66
C TRP A 19 7.99 17.17 -18.04
N ARG A 20 7.53 18.31 -18.58
CA ARG A 20 6.35 19.03 -18.09
C ARG A 20 5.07 18.21 -18.25
N TRP A 21 4.96 17.47 -19.36
CA TRP A 21 3.78 16.64 -19.64
C TRP A 21 3.67 15.45 -18.69
N THR A 22 4.80 14.98 -18.16
CA THR A 22 4.82 13.97 -17.09
C THR A 22 4.14 14.47 -15.80
N CYS A 23 4.07 15.79 -15.57
CA CYS A 23 3.32 16.37 -14.45
C CYS A 23 1.87 16.72 -14.82
N TRP A 24 1.64 17.28 -16.02
CA TRP A 24 0.31 17.72 -16.43
C TRP A 24 -0.66 16.56 -16.65
N VAL A 25 -0.21 15.44 -17.23
CA VAL A 25 -1.13 14.33 -17.54
C VAL A 25 -1.69 13.68 -16.26
N PRO A 26 -0.87 13.31 -15.25
CA PRO A 26 -1.41 12.82 -13.98
C PRO A 26 -2.28 13.84 -13.27
N ALA A 27 -1.96 15.14 -13.34
CA ALA A 27 -2.76 16.19 -12.72
C ALA A 27 -4.16 16.31 -13.36
N ILE A 28 -4.25 16.28 -14.69
CA ILE A 28 -5.53 16.31 -15.41
C ILE A 28 -6.34 15.04 -15.10
N CYS A 29 -5.70 13.87 -15.15
CA CYS A 29 -6.36 12.60 -14.81
C CYS A 29 -6.89 12.60 -13.38
N ALA A 30 -6.12 13.10 -12.41
CA ALA A 30 -6.53 13.22 -11.02
C ALA A 30 -7.73 14.16 -10.87
N ALA A 31 -7.69 15.35 -11.50
CA ALA A 31 -8.79 16.30 -11.46
C ALA A 31 -10.09 15.73 -12.08
N VAL A 32 -9.99 15.02 -13.21
CA VAL A 32 -11.15 14.36 -13.83
C VAL A 32 -11.71 13.27 -12.91
N LEU A 33 -10.86 12.43 -12.33
CA LEU A 33 -11.29 11.40 -11.39
C LEU A 33 -11.94 11.99 -10.14
N GLU A 34 -11.43 13.12 -9.65
CA GLU A 34 -11.99 13.84 -8.51
C GLU A 34 -13.37 14.42 -8.84
N ILE A 35 -13.54 15.02 -10.02
CA ILE A 35 -14.84 15.51 -10.49
C ILE A 35 -15.84 14.35 -10.60
N VAL A 36 -15.44 13.23 -11.20
CA VAL A 36 -16.28 12.03 -11.31
C VAL A 36 -16.62 11.49 -9.93
N ALA A 37 -15.64 11.37 -9.03
CA ALA A 37 -15.87 10.95 -7.66
C ALA A 37 -16.84 11.89 -6.94
N PHE A 38 -16.70 13.20 -7.12
CA PHE A 38 -17.59 14.18 -6.50
C PHE A 38 -19.07 14.00 -6.92
N PHE A 39 -19.33 13.69 -8.20
CA PHE A 39 -20.70 13.50 -8.69
C PHE A 39 -21.28 12.10 -8.45
N PHE A 40 -20.46 11.05 -8.57
CA PHE A 40 -20.92 9.67 -8.54
C PHE A 40 -20.70 8.96 -7.21
N LEU A 41 -19.73 9.39 -6.41
CA LEU A 41 -19.43 8.75 -5.14
C LEU A 41 -20.49 9.17 -4.11
N ARG A 42 -21.35 8.21 -3.76
CA ARG A 42 -22.23 8.39 -2.61
C ARG A 42 -21.39 8.42 -1.34
N GLU A 43 -21.80 9.30 -0.43
CA GLU A 43 -21.21 9.43 0.90
C GLU A 43 -21.00 8.05 1.53
N THR A 44 -19.73 7.65 1.66
CA THR A 44 -19.33 6.32 2.15
C THR A 44 -18.96 6.38 3.65
N TYR A 45 -18.93 7.57 4.25
CA TYR A 45 -18.57 7.73 5.65
C TYR A 45 -19.65 7.16 6.57
N ILE A 46 -19.36 6.00 7.15
CA ILE A 46 -20.27 5.22 8.03
C ILE A 46 -20.90 6.08 9.13
N PRO A 47 -20.17 6.98 9.82
CA PRO A 47 -20.77 7.84 10.84
C PRO A 47 -21.83 8.80 10.31
N THR A 48 -21.65 9.36 9.10
CA THR A 48 -22.66 10.24 8.48
C THR A 48 -23.89 9.45 8.05
N LEU A 49 -23.70 8.25 7.49
CA LEU A 49 -24.79 7.37 7.10
C LEU A 49 -25.63 6.92 8.32
N LEU A 50 -24.97 6.61 9.45
CA LEU A 50 -25.62 6.25 10.71
C LEU A 50 -26.44 7.42 11.28
N LYS A 51 -25.89 8.64 11.25
CA LYS A 51 -26.61 9.86 11.67
C LYS A 51 -27.87 10.08 10.84
N TRP A 52 -27.77 9.99 9.51
CA TRP A 52 -28.93 10.15 8.63
C TRP A 52 -30.00 9.09 8.86
N LYS A 53 -29.60 7.84 9.08
CA LYS A 53 -30.52 6.74 9.41
C LYS A 53 -31.22 6.99 10.75
N LEU A 54 -30.49 7.46 11.76
CA LEU A 54 -31.05 7.79 13.07
C LEU A 54 -32.03 8.97 12.98
N THR A 55 -31.73 10.03 12.24
CA THR A 55 -32.65 11.17 12.03
C THR A 55 -33.95 10.73 11.33
N ARG A 56 -33.86 9.84 10.33
CA ARG A 56 -35.04 9.27 9.66
C ARG A 56 -35.89 8.42 10.63
N LEU A 57 -35.25 7.60 11.46
CA LEU A 57 -35.93 6.75 12.44
C LEU A 57 -36.58 7.55 13.60
N LYS A 58 -35.96 8.66 14.03
CA LYS A 58 -36.55 9.58 15.02
C LYS A 58 -37.75 10.35 14.47
N ARG A 59 -37.79 10.62 13.16
CA ARG A 59 -38.92 11.32 12.51
C ARG A 59 -40.17 10.46 12.40
N ASN A 60 -40.01 9.14 12.25
CA ASN A 60 -41.14 8.20 12.09
C ASN A 60 -41.71 7.69 13.42
N ASP A 61 -41.03 7.90 14.55
CA ASP A 61 -41.38 7.27 15.83
C ASP A 61 -41.12 8.26 16.98
N ARG A 62 -42.17 8.99 17.38
CA ARG A 62 -42.10 10.19 18.23
C ARG A 62 -41.76 9.90 19.70
N ASN A 63 -41.72 8.62 20.11
CA ASN A 63 -41.54 8.22 21.52
C ASN A 63 -40.28 7.36 21.80
N ASN A 64 -39.31 7.27 20.88
CA ASN A 64 -38.18 6.37 21.09
C ASN A 64 -36.84 7.09 21.34
N LYS A 65 -36.31 6.93 22.56
CA LYS A 65 -34.97 7.33 23.01
C LYS A 65 -33.89 6.47 22.32
N ARG A 66 -33.79 6.51 21.00
CA ARG A 66 -32.77 5.80 20.23
C ARG A 66 -31.50 6.66 20.14
N TYR A 67 -30.38 6.07 20.52
CA TYR A 67 -29.03 6.66 20.45
C TYR A 67 -28.13 5.76 19.59
N THR A 68 -27.20 6.36 18.85
CA THR A 68 -26.18 5.59 18.14
C THR A 68 -24.99 5.29 19.07
N VAL A 69 -24.25 4.21 18.81
CA VAL A 69 -22.98 3.90 19.53
C VAL A 69 -21.98 5.07 19.43
N LEU A 70 -22.06 5.84 18.34
CA LEU A 70 -21.31 7.07 18.10
C LEU A 70 -21.76 8.26 18.97
N ASP A 71 -23.02 8.28 19.42
CA ASP A 71 -23.51 9.30 20.37
C ASP A 71 -23.11 8.94 21.81
N LEU A 72 -23.08 7.64 22.15
CA LEU A 72 -22.55 7.16 23.44
C LEU A 72 -21.04 7.35 23.58
N ALA A 73 -20.31 7.32 22.47
CA ALA A 73 -18.87 7.62 22.44
C ALA A 73 -18.59 9.14 22.45
N LYS A 74 -19.61 9.97 22.18
CA LYS A 74 -19.53 11.44 22.11
C LYS A 74 -20.13 12.14 23.35
N THR A 75 -20.03 11.53 24.53
CA THR A 75 -20.47 12.14 25.79
C THR A 75 -19.57 13.30 26.28
N SER A 76 -18.84 13.95 25.37
CA SER A 76 -18.12 15.20 25.64
C SER A 76 -18.63 16.27 24.67
N PRO A 77 -19.28 17.34 25.18
CA PRO A 77 -19.91 18.36 24.36
C PRO A 77 -18.87 19.24 23.65
N GLU A 78 -18.96 19.25 22.32
CA GLU A 78 -18.70 20.36 21.38
C GLU A 78 -17.38 21.20 21.42
N GLY A 79 -16.41 20.95 22.31
CA GLY A 79 -15.24 21.85 22.46
C GLY A 79 -13.89 21.38 21.90
N HIS A 80 -13.74 20.13 21.45
CA HIS A 80 -12.45 19.46 21.51
C HIS A 80 -11.96 18.80 20.20
N ILE A 81 -12.32 19.35 19.03
CA ILE A 81 -11.88 18.82 17.72
C ILE A 81 -10.34 18.75 17.64
N LEU A 82 -9.64 19.77 18.15
CA LEU A 82 -8.17 19.83 18.13
C LEU A 82 -7.52 18.82 19.08
N SER A 83 -8.08 18.60 20.27
CA SER A 83 -7.58 17.59 21.22
C SER A 83 -7.96 16.16 20.83
N ASP A 84 -9.09 15.97 20.17
CA ASP A 84 -9.47 14.69 19.58
C ASP A 84 -8.57 14.36 18.38
N LEU A 85 -8.23 15.35 17.55
CA LEU A 85 -7.26 15.17 16.46
C LEU A 85 -5.85 14.91 16.98
N ALA A 86 -5.41 15.66 18.00
CA ALA A 86 -4.12 15.47 18.65
C ALA A 86 -4.03 14.08 19.30
N SER A 87 -5.07 13.64 20.00
CA SER A 87 -5.11 12.31 20.61
C SER A 87 -5.22 11.19 19.57
N ALA A 88 -5.96 11.39 18.48
CA ALA A 88 -6.03 10.44 17.37
C ALA A 88 -4.67 10.25 16.67
N THR A 89 -3.86 11.30 16.60
CA THR A 89 -2.52 11.26 15.99
C THR A 89 -1.45 10.75 16.96
N ALA A 90 -1.57 11.08 18.25
CA ALA A 90 -0.64 10.64 19.28
C ALA A 90 -0.79 9.15 19.65
N ARG A 91 -2.02 8.60 19.58
CA ARG A 91 -2.29 7.19 19.90
C ARG A 91 -1.46 6.20 19.06
N PRO A 92 -1.39 6.30 17.71
CA PRO A 92 -0.51 5.45 16.91
C PRO A 92 0.96 5.51 17.30
N VAL A 93 1.49 6.71 17.57
CA VAL A 93 2.89 6.92 17.98
C VAL A 93 3.14 6.29 19.36
N MET A 94 2.18 6.45 20.28
CA MET A 94 2.24 5.84 21.59
C MET A 94 2.17 4.31 21.51
N TYR A 95 1.27 3.75 20.70
CA TYR A 95 1.20 2.29 20.49
C TYR A 95 2.48 1.75 19.87
N LEU A 96 3.10 2.49 18.94
CA LEU A 96 4.37 2.11 18.34
C LEU A 96 5.52 2.09 19.35
N ALA A 97 5.56 3.05 20.28
CA ALA A 97 6.62 3.14 21.29
C ALA A 97 6.39 2.20 22.49
N LEU A 98 5.14 1.97 22.86
CA LEU A 98 4.76 1.23 24.06
C LEU A 98 4.65 -0.28 23.82
N ASP A 99 4.28 -0.69 22.60
CA ASP A 99 4.22 -2.10 22.23
C ASP A 99 5.51 -2.52 21.49
N PRO A 100 6.40 -3.30 22.14
CA PRO A 100 7.67 -3.70 21.54
C PRO A 100 7.49 -4.55 20.28
N ALA A 101 6.41 -5.35 20.19
CA ALA A 101 6.16 -6.19 19.02
C ALA A 101 5.82 -5.35 17.78
N LEU A 102 5.03 -4.27 17.95
CA LEU A 102 4.76 -3.34 16.86
C LEU A 102 6.01 -2.57 16.43
N LEU A 103 6.88 -2.19 17.38
CA LEU A 103 8.13 -1.51 17.08
C LEU A 103 9.04 -2.40 16.20
N LEU A 104 9.26 -3.64 16.61
CA LEU A 104 10.07 -4.62 15.86
C LEU A 104 9.51 -4.85 14.45
N LEU A 105 8.19 -5.01 14.33
CA LEU A 105 7.53 -5.20 13.04
C LEU A 105 7.66 -3.96 12.14
N SER A 106 7.57 -2.77 12.72
CA SER A 106 7.69 -1.50 11.99
C SER A 106 9.11 -1.27 11.48
N VAL A 107 10.13 -1.58 12.30
CA VAL A 107 11.54 -1.53 11.88
C VAL A 107 11.79 -2.53 10.75
N TYR A 108 11.26 -3.75 10.87
CA TYR A 108 11.35 -4.77 9.82
C TYR A 108 10.74 -4.28 8.49
N PHE A 109 9.52 -3.73 8.50
CA PHE A 109 8.91 -3.18 7.29
C PHE A 109 9.67 -1.96 6.76
N SER A 110 10.19 -1.09 7.64
CA SER A 110 11.01 0.06 7.24
C SER A 110 12.26 -0.39 6.48
N CYS A 111 12.94 -1.44 6.95
CA CYS A 111 14.10 -2.00 6.24
C CYS A 111 13.70 -2.54 4.87
N ILE A 112 12.61 -3.31 4.78
CA ILE A 112 12.14 -3.86 3.51
C ILE A 112 11.76 -2.76 2.52
N PHE A 113 10.97 -1.77 2.95
CA PHE A 113 10.60 -0.65 2.08
C PHE A 113 11.81 0.19 1.68
N GLY A 114 12.75 0.43 2.59
CA GLY A 114 14.00 1.14 2.28
C GLY A 114 14.80 0.42 1.20
N VAL A 115 14.94 -0.90 1.31
CA VAL A 115 15.62 -1.72 0.30
C VAL A 115 14.86 -1.73 -1.02
N LEU A 116 13.54 -1.87 -1.00
CA LEU A 116 12.70 -1.83 -2.21
C LEU A 116 12.87 -0.50 -2.97
N TYR A 117 12.80 0.63 -2.27
CA TYR A 117 13.02 1.94 -2.91
C TYR A 117 14.45 2.11 -3.43
N LEU A 118 15.45 1.57 -2.74
CA LEU A 118 16.82 1.56 -3.24
C LEU A 118 16.94 0.74 -4.54
N VAL A 119 16.27 -0.41 -4.63
CA VAL A 119 16.24 -1.21 -5.87
C VAL A 119 15.60 -0.41 -7.00
N VAL A 120 14.42 0.21 -6.80
CA VAL A 120 13.74 1.03 -7.83
C VAL A 120 14.62 2.15 -8.37
N VAL A 121 15.31 2.88 -7.47
CA VAL A 121 16.20 3.99 -7.86
C VAL A 121 17.45 3.47 -8.57
N THR A 122 18.10 2.45 -8.03
CA THR A 122 19.32 1.88 -8.64
C THR A 122 19.02 1.20 -9.97
N PHE A 123 17.85 0.58 -10.13
CA PHE A 123 17.43 -0.07 -11.37
C PHE A 123 17.39 0.93 -12.52
N SER A 124 16.74 2.08 -12.29
CA SER A 124 16.70 3.17 -13.26
C SER A 124 18.10 3.68 -13.63
N PHE A 125 19.02 3.70 -12.66
CA PHE A 125 20.41 4.10 -12.88
C PHE A 125 21.22 3.06 -13.67
N VAL A 126 21.09 1.78 -13.33
CA VAL A 126 21.80 0.66 -13.96
C VAL A 126 21.36 0.49 -15.42
N PHE A 127 20.06 0.49 -15.70
CA PHE A 127 19.55 0.34 -17.07
C PHE A 127 19.76 1.62 -17.90
N GLY A 128 19.58 2.80 -17.29
CA GLY A 128 19.81 4.08 -17.96
C GLY A 128 21.29 4.36 -18.25
N LYS A 129 22.11 4.55 -17.20
CA LYS A 129 23.53 4.92 -17.37
C LYS A 129 24.46 3.75 -17.64
N GLY A 130 24.12 2.54 -17.17
CA GLY A 130 24.95 1.36 -17.33
C GLY A 130 24.77 0.69 -18.69
N TYR A 131 23.53 0.30 -19.02
CA TYR A 131 23.20 -0.36 -20.28
C TYR A 131 22.85 0.60 -21.43
N GLY A 132 22.69 1.89 -21.15
CA GLY A 132 22.38 2.90 -22.17
C GLY A 132 20.94 2.87 -22.69
N HIS A 133 20.00 2.28 -21.93
CA HIS A 133 18.60 2.24 -22.33
C HIS A 133 17.98 3.65 -22.31
N SER A 134 17.09 3.94 -23.27
CA SER A 134 16.31 5.18 -23.27
C SER A 134 15.31 5.21 -22.12
N ALA A 135 14.87 6.40 -21.72
CA ALA A 135 13.98 6.58 -20.56
C ALA A 135 12.65 5.81 -20.71
N GLY A 136 12.11 5.68 -21.93
CA GLY A 136 10.92 4.89 -22.21
C GLY A 136 11.15 3.38 -22.03
N ILE A 137 12.31 2.87 -22.44
CA ILE A 137 12.67 1.44 -22.28
C ILE A 137 12.88 1.10 -20.81
N VAL A 138 13.59 1.96 -20.06
CA VAL A 138 13.75 1.79 -18.60
C VAL A 138 12.40 1.74 -17.88
N GLY A 139 11.43 2.55 -18.33
CA GLY A 139 10.06 2.51 -17.82
C GLY A 139 9.34 1.18 -18.08
N ILE A 140 9.61 0.52 -19.21
CA ILE A 140 9.08 -0.82 -19.52
C ILE A 140 9.80 -1.88 -18.66
N ASP A 141 11.11 -1.76 -18.49
CA ASP A 141 11.89 -2.68 -17.66
C ASP A 141 11.39 -2.67 -16.20
N LEU A 142 10.99 -1.50 -15.68
CA LEU A 142 10.32 -1.35 -14.37
C LEU A 142 8.93 -2.03 -14.29
N LEU A 143 8.25 -2.29 -15.41
CA LEU A 143 7.00 -3.05 -15.39
C LEU A 143 7.23 -4.51 -14.96
N ALA A 144 8.42 -5.07 -15.23
CA ALA A 144 8.77 -6.42 -14.82
C ALA A 144 8.71 -6.58 -13.29
N GLU A 145 9.18 -5.57 -12.54
CA GLU A 145 9.06 -5.51 -11.08
C GLU A 145 7.58 -5.56 -10.64
N GLY A 146 6.70 -4.85 -11.36
CA GLY A 146 5.27 -4.91 -11.08
C GLY A 146 4.60 -6.25 -11.37
N VAL A 147 5.06 -6.95 -12.41
CA VAL A 147 4.63 -8.33 -12.67
C VAL A 147 5.08 -9.24 -11.51
N GLY A 148 6.31 -9.06 -11.02
CA GLY A 148 6.81 -9.74 -9.82
C GLY A 148 5.96 -9.49 -8.59
N ALA A 149 5.63 -8.22 -8.33
CA ALA A 149 4.75 -7.83 -7.23
C ALA A 149 3.35 -8.46 -7.34
N MET A 150 2.80 -8.58 -8.56
CA MET A 150 1.52 -9.27 -8.78
C MET A 150 1.61 -10.77 -8.49
N ILE A 151 2.64 -11.45 -9.01
CA ILE A 151 2.87 -12.88 -8.75
C ILE A 151 3.05 -13.12 -7.25
N GLY A 152 3.87 -12.29 -6.59
CA GLY A 152 4.08 -12.30 -5.14
C GLY A 152 2.77 -12.11 -4.38
N MET A 153 1.95 -11.12 -4.74
CA MET A 153 0.65 -10.88 -4.12
C MET A 153 -0.27 -12.10 -4.21
N PHE A 154 -0.37 -12.73 -5.38
CA PHE A 154 -1.18 -13.94 -5.55
C PHE A 154 -0.64 -15.11 -4.73
N ALA A 155 0.68 -15.33 -4.74
CA ALA A 155 1.34 -16.39 -3.99
C ALA A 155 1.13 -16.21 -2.47
N THR A 156 1.36 -15.01 -1.95
CA THR A 156 1.18 -14.69 -0.53
C THR A 156 -0.28 -14.78 -0.11
N THR A 157 -1.22 -14.35 -0.97
CA THR A 157 -2.66 -14.46 -0.68
C THR A 157 -3.08 -15.93 -0.60
N LYS A 158 -2.62 -16.79 -1.52
CA LYS A 158 -2.88 -18.24 -1.46
C LYS A 158 -2.27 -18.87 -0.20
N LEU A 159 -1.05 -18.50 0.15
CA LEU A 159 -0.37 -19.00 1.36
C LEU A 159 -1.13 -18.57 2.63
N LEU A 160 -1.50 -17.30 2.75
CA LEU A 160 -2.29 -16.77 3.86
C LEU A 160 -3.64 -17.46 3.98
N ASN A 161 -4.35 -17.65 2.86
CA ASN A 161 -5.64 -18.34 2.84
C ASN A 161 -5.50 -19.82 3.22
N ALA A 162 -4.42 -20.49 2.83
CA ALA A 162 -4.14 -21.87 3.23
C ALA A 162 -3.84 -21.97 4.74
N ILE A 163 -3.05 -21.04 5.30
CA ILE A 163 -2.77 -20.97 6.74
C ILE A 163 -4.05 -20.68 7.51
N TYR A 164 -4.83 -19.70 7.06
CA TYR A 164 -6.12 -19.34 7.65
C TYR A 164 -7.08 -20.54 7.67
N SER A 165 -7.25 -21.22 6.53
CA SER A 165 -8.12 -22.39 6.41
C SER A 165 -7.66 -23.54 7.32
N ARG A 166 -6.35 -23.76 7.47
CA ARG A 166 -5.79 -24.78 8.39
C ARG A 166 -6.04 -24.45 9.85
N GLN A 167 -6.06 -23.16 10.22
CA GLN A 167 -6.32 -22.73 11.59
C GLN A 167 -7.80 -22.75 11.92
N MET A 168 -8.66 -22.34 10.99
CA MET A 168 -10.12 -22.40 11.17
C MET A 168 -10.66 -23.84 11.22
N LYS A 169 -9.98 -24.81 10.57
CA LYS A 169 -10.30 -26.24 10.68
C LYS A 169 -9.94 -26.86 12.04
N LYS A 170 -9.09 -26.21 12.84
CA LYS A 170 -8.83 -26.62 14.23
C LYS A 170 -9.91 -25.99 15.10
N GLU A 171 -11.01 -26.71 15.28
CA GLU A 171 -12.15 -26.26 16.09
C GLU A 171 -11.70 -25.70 17.46
N GLY A 172 -12.25 -24.56 17.85
CA GLY A 172 -12.14 -24.01 19.20
C GLY A 172 -10.99 -23.06 19.49
N LYS A 173 -10.13 -22.67 18.53
CA LYS A 173 -9.10 -21.64 18.76
C LYS A 173 -9.36 -20.36 17.95
N PRO A 174 -9.36 -19.17 18.60
CA PRO A 174 -9.48 -17.91 17.88
C PRO A 174 -8.29 -17.72 16.93
N TYR A 175 -8.53 -17.11 15.77
CA TYR A 175 -7.49 -16.81 14.79
C TYR A 175 -6.37 -15.98 15.42
N LYS A 176 -5.16 -16.53 15.44
CA LYS A 176 -3.98 -15.80 15.93
C LYS A 176 -3.46 -14.88 14.83
N ALA A 177 -3.52 -13.58 15.05
CA ALA A 177 -3.00 -12.58 14.11
C ALA A 177 -1.50 -12.78 13.80
N GLU A 178 -0.73 -13.31 14.74
CA GLU A 178 0.70 -13.66 14.62
C GLU A 178 0.99 -14.68 13.50
N SER A 179 0.00 -15.49 13.13
CA SER A 179 0.14 -16.51 12.08
C SER A 179 0.43 -15.91 10.71
N ARG A 180 0.14 -14.61 10.54
CA ARG A 180 0.48 -13.84 9.33
C ARG A 180 1.99 -13.61 9.22
N LEU A 181 2.70 -13.54 10.34
CA LEU A 181 4.16 -13.34 10.37
C LEU A 181 4.90 -14.55 9.78
N VAL A 182 4.35 -15.76 9.97
CA VAL A 182 4.91 -17.00 9.42
C VAL A 182 4.98 -16.97 7.90
N ALA A 183 4.01 -16.33 7.25
CA ALA A 183 4.02 -16.14 5.79
C ALA A 183 5.07 -15.11 5.32
N GLY A 184 5.59 -14.26 6.22
CA GLY A 184 6.61 -13.25 5.93
C GLY A 184 8.03 -13.82 5.80
N PHE A 185 8.36 -14.87 6.55
CA PHE A 185 9.68 -15.53 6.49
C PHE A 185 10.12 -15.98 5.10
N PRO A 186 9.31 -16.73 4.32
CA PRO A 186 9.70 -17.12 2.97
C PRO A 186 9.86 -15.91 2.04
N GLY A 187 9.08 -14.84 2.26
CA GLY A 187 9.25 -13.57 1.54
C GLY A 187 10.59 -12.91 1.82
N ALA A 188 10.99 -12.82 3.09
CA ALA A 188 12.28 -12.24 3.48
C ALA A 188 13.48 -12.97 2.85
N LEU A 189 13.42 -14.31 2.81
CA LEU A 189 14.47 -15.13 2.21
C LEU A 189 14.54 -14.94 0.69
N LEU A 190 13.38 -14.86 0.02
CA LEU A 190 13.31 -14.61 -1.42
C LEU A 190 13.89 -13.24 -1.77
N VAL A 191 13.52 -12.20 -1.02
CA VAL A 191 14.06 -10.83 -1.18
C VAL A 191 15.58 -10.83 -1.00
N ALA A 192 16.10 -11.46 0.06
CA ALA A 192 17.54 -11.53 0.30
C ALA A 192 18.31 -12.20 -0.85
N ILE A 193 17.78 -13.31 -1.39
CA ILE A 193 18.35 -14.00 -2.54
C ILE A 193 18.26 -13.13 -3.80
N GLY A 194 17.10 -12.51 -4.05
CA GLY A 194 16.87 -11.61 -5.18
C GLY A 194 17.87 -10.45 -5.21
N LEU A 195 18.07 -9.78 -4.07
CA LEU A 195 19.05 -8.71 -3.93
C LEU A 195 20.50 -9.16 -4.12
N PHE A 196 20.86 -10.34 -3.61
CA PHE A 196 22.21 -10.87 -3.78
C PHE A 196 22.50 -11.12 -5.27
N ILE A 197 21.55 -11.71 -5.99
CA ILE A 197 21.71 -11.97 -7.43
C ILE A 197 21.67 -10.65 -8.21
N TYR A 198 20.79 -9.71 -7.87
CA TYR A 198 20.73 -8.38 -8.50
C TYR A 198 22.08 -7.65 -8.37
N GLY A 199 22.67 -7.62 -7.18
CA GLY A 199 23.98 -7.01 -6.95
C GLY A 199 25.12 -7.69 -7.73
N PHE A 200 25.05 -9.01 -7.91
CA PHE A 200 26.07 -9.77 -8.64
C PHE A 200 25.96 -9.65 -10.17
N THR A 201 24.74 -9.43 -10.66
CA THR A 201 24.43 -9.39 -12.11
C THR A 201 24.49 -7.98 -12.69
N ALA A 202 24.32 -6.95 -11.85
CA ALA A 202 24.42 -5.55 -12.24
C ALA A 202 25.75 -5.26 -12.99
N LEU A 203 25.62 -4.77 -14.22
CA LEU A 203 26.72 -4.33 -15.12
C LEU A 203 27.69 -5.41 -15.60
N LYS A 204 27.54 -6.68 -15.17
CA LYS A 204 28.43 -7.79 -15.54
C LYS A 204 27.79 -8.82 -16.47
N THR A 205 26.47 -8.85 -16.55
CA THR A 205 25.72 -9.85 -17.31
C THR A 205 24.72 -9.23 -18.27
N HIS A 206 24.14 -10.03 -19.18
CA HIS A 206 23.15 -9.56 -20.15
C HIS A 206 21.92 -8.99 -19.43
N PHE A 207 21.39 -7.86 -19.91
CA PHE A 207 20.32 -7.06 -19.27
C PHE A 207 19.09 -7.89 -18.82
N ILE A 208 18.78 -8.99 -19.52
CA ILE A 208 17.66 -9.91 -19.22
C ILE A 208 17.83 -10.59 -17.85
N VAL A 209 19.06 -10.93 -17.47
CA VAL A 209 19.34 -11.60 -16.18
C VAL A 209 19.10 -10.63 -15.01
N VAL A 210 19.43 -9.36 -15.20
CA VAL A 210 19.17 -8.29 -14.22
C VAL A 210 17.66 -8.01 -14.14
N GLY A 211 16.95 -8.05 -15.27
CA GLY A 211 15.50 -7.92 -15.32
C GLY A 211 14.79 -9.04 -14.54
N ILE A 212 15.13 -10.31 -14.81
CA ILE A 212 14.49 -11.46 -14.12
C ILE A 212 14.78 -11.45 -12.61
N THR A 213 15.97 -11.01 -12.21
CA THR A 213 16.34 -10.99 -10.78
C THR A 213 15.70 -9.84 -10.02
N SER A 214 15.43 -8.71 -10.69
CA SER A 214 14.62 -7.61 -10.13
C SER A 214 13.17 -7.99 -9.88
N VAL A 215 12.62 -8.97 -10.62
CA VAL A 215 11.25 -9.51 -10.37
C VAL A 215 11.18 -10.31 -9.06
N ALA A 216 12.32 -10.87 -8.62
CA ALA A 216 12.42 -11.68 -7.42
C ALA A 216 12.87 -10.91 -6.17
N ALA A 217 13.43 -9.72 -6.35
CA ALA A 217 13.85 -8.80 -5.27
C ALA A 217 12.67 -7.97 -4.76
#